data_AF-A0A9X2SSZ7-F1
#
_entry.id   AF-A0A9X2SSZ7-F1
#
_cell.length_a   1.000
_cell.length_b   1.000
_cell.length_c   1.000
_cell.angle_alpha   90.00
_cell.angle_beta   90.00
_cell.angle_gamma   90.00
#
_symmetry.space_group_name_H-M   'P 1'
#
loop_
_entity.id
_entity.type
_entity.pdbx_description
1 polymer ?
#
loop_
_entity_poly.entity_id
_entity_poly.type
_entity_poly.pdbx_seq_one_letter_code
_entity_poly.pdbx_strand_id
1 'polypeptide(L)'
;MKDFQIQAIGLMSGTSLDGLDVCCCTFRRQAGKWSFHIDCAKGYSYPDAMKQILGTGAQTMSALEFITFHSSYGKFLGERVNEFMQEPRYYSLPRTYYLP
;
A
#
# COMPACT_ATOMS: atom_id res chain seq x y z
N MET A 1 26.13 10.57 -12.64
CA MET A 1 24.67 10.32 -12.47
C MET A 1 24.18 11.23 -11.37
N LYS A 2 22.97 11.80 -11.49
CA LYS A 2 22.43 12.69 -10.46
C LYS A 2 22.07 11.90 -9.21
N ASP A 3 22.38 12.48 -8.05
CA ASP A 3 21.84 12.03 -6.79
C ASP A 3 20.35 12.38 -6.75
N PHE A 4 19.52 11.47 -6.25
CA PHE A 4 18.09 11.75 -6.06
C PHE A 4 17.50 10.89 -4.94
N GLN A 5 16.40 11.39 -4.36
CA GLN A 5 15.63 10.75 -3.32
C GLN A 5 14.19 10.56 -3.78
N ILE A 6 13.59 9.40 -3.50
CA ILE A 6 12.17 9.10 -3.72
C ILE A 6 11.60 8.60 -2.39
N GLN A 7 10.48 9.16 -1.98
CA GLN A 7 9.65 8.59 -0.93
C GLN A 7 8.43 7.93 -1.57
N ALA A 8 8.13 6.71 -1.20
CA ALA A 8 7.04 5.93 -1.77
C ALA A 8 6.30 5.13 -0.71
N ILE A 9 4.97 5.02 -0.88
CA ILE A 9 4.14 4.10 -0.10
C ILE A 9 3.99 2.81 -0.90
N GLY A 10 4.42 1.70 -0.31
CA GLY A 10 4.23 0.34 -0.81
C GLY A 10 3.05 -0.34 -0.13
N LEU A 11 2.32 -1.16 -0.89
CA LEU A 11 1.22 -1.99 -0.40
C LEU A 11 1.48 -3.45 -0.76
N MET A 12 1.19 -4.36 0.15
CA MET A 12 1.29 -5.80 -0.10
C MET A 12 0.11 -6.55 0.54
N SER A 13 -0.53 -7.42 -0.24
CA SER A 13 -1.55 -8.35 0.21
C SER A 13 -1.05 -9.77 -0.05
N GLY A 14 -0.69 -10.47 1.01
CA GLY A 14 -0.20 -11.85 0.92
C GLY A 14 -1.32 -12.84 0.61
N THR A 15 -0.95 -13.99 0.03
CA THR A 15 -1.91 -15.08 -0.23
C THR A 15 -2.43 -15.76 1.04
N SER A 16 -1.86 -15.46 2.22
CA SER A 16 -2.40 -15.88 3.51
C SER A 16 -3.69 -15.14 3.89
N LEU A 17 -3.98 -14.00 3.25
CA LEU A 17 -5.17 -13.17 3.48
C LEU A 17 -5.29 -12.64 4.91
N ASP A 18 -4.17 -12.53 5.63
CA ASP A 18 -4.18 -12.02 7.00
C ASP A 18 -4.48 -10.52 7.05
N GLY A 19 -4.15 -9.79 5.99
CA GLY A 19 -4.38 -8.36 5.91
C GLY A 19 -3.66 -7.68 4.74
N LEU A 20 -3.64 -6.36 4.83
CA LEU A 20 -2.90 -5.46 3.97
C LEU A 20 -1.73 -4.85 4.74
N ASP A 21 -0.51 -5.08 4.27
CA ASP A 21 0.66 -4.38 4.75
C ASP A 21 0.84 -3.08 3.96
N VAL A 22 1.06 -1.98 4.69
CA VAL A 22 1.35 -0.66 4.12
C VAL A 22 2.67 -0.17 4.72
N CYS A 23 3.60 0.27 3.88
CA CYS A 23 4.88 0.82 4.31
C CYS A 23 5.24 2.09 3.55
N CYS A 24 5.86 3.06 4.23
CA CYS A 24 6.53 4.19 3.60
C CYS A 24 8.04 3.96 3.62
N CYS A 25 8.68 4.08 2.47
CA CYS A 25 10.12 3.91 2.32
C CYS A 25 10.73 5.09 1.57
N THR A 26 11.91 5.50 2.03
CA THR A 26 12.74 6.50 1.37
C THR A 26 13.91 5.80 0.68
N PHE A 27 13.96 5.91 -0.65
CA PHE A 27 15.04 5.41 -1.50
C PHE A 27 15.97 6.55 -1.88
N ARG A 28 17.28 6.33 -1.80
CA ARG A 28 18.30 7.31 -2.19
C ARG A 28 19.27 6.66 -3.17
N ARG A 29 19.52 7.34 -4.27
CA ARG A 29 20.64 7.03 -5.17
C ARG A 29 21.72 8.08 -4.94
N GLN A 30 22.87 7.67 -4.43
CA GLN A 30 24.01 8.55 -4.17
C GLN A 30 25.30 7.90 -4.68
N ALA A 31 26.13 8.67 -5.41
CA ALA A 31 27.39 8.17 -5.96
C ALA A 31 27.24 6.85 -6.74
N GLY A 32 26.12 6.69 -7.46
CA GLY A 32 25.80 5.49 -8.24
C GLY A 32 25.27 4.29 -7.44
N LYS A 33 25.18 4.37 -6.10
CA LYS A 33 24.69 3.31 -5.23
C LYS A 33 23.27 3.59 -4.73
N TRP A 34 22.50 2.53 -4.53
CA TRP A 34 21.17 2.60 -3.91
C TRP A 34 21.26 2.32 -2.42
N SER A 35 20.49 3.07 -1.65
CA SER A 35 20.21 2.82 -0.24
C SER A 35 18.73 3.05 0.03
N PHE A 36 18.20 2.45 1.08
CA PHE A 36 16.81 2.62 1.48
C PHE A 36 16.67 2.74 2.99
N HIS A 37 15.56 3.33 3.41
CA HIS A 37 15.11 3.38 4.79
C HIS A 37 13.60 3.12 4.83
N ILE A 38 13.14 2.30 5.78
CA ILE A 38 11.71 2.12 6.06
C ILE A 38 11.34 3.19 7.08
N ASP A 39 10.57 4.19 6.65
CA ASP A 39 10.18 5.33 7.47
C ASP A 39 9.11 4.90 8.50
N CYS A 40 8.10 4.15 8.04
CA CYS A 40 7.07 3.57 8.88
C CYS A 40 6.34 2.42 8.16
N ALA A 41 5.74 1.52 8.93
CA ALA A 41 4.94 0.42 8.40
C ALA A 41 3.77 0.09 9.34
N LYS A 42 2.68 -0.40 8.78
CA LYS A 42 1.48 -0.83 9.50
C LYS A 42 0.77 -1.95 8.73
N GLY A 43 0.33 -2.98 9.45
CA GLY A 43 -0.55 -4.02 8.93
C GLY A 43 -2.01 -3.73 9.29
N TYR A 44 -2.92 -3.97 8.35
CA TYR A 44 -4.36 -3.84 8.52
C TYR A 44 -5.02 -5.20 8.32
N SER A 45 -5.57 -5.79 9.37
CA SER A 45 -6.26 -7.08 9.25
C SER A 45 -7.47 -6.98 8.32
N TYR A 46 -7.65 -7.98 7.46
CA TYR A 46 -8.86 -8.05 6.64
C TYR A 46 -10.08 -8.49 7.47
N PRO A 47 -11.24 -7.87 7.26
CA PRO A 47 -12.51 -8.42 7.74
C PRO A 47 -12.75 -9.81 7.13
N ASP A 48 -13.41 -10.71 7.87
CA ASP A 48 -13.66 -12.08 7.42
C ASP A 48 -14.39 -12.13 6.07
N ALA A 49 -15.35 -11.22 5.84
CA ALA A 49 -16.04 -11.11 4.56
C ALA A 49 -15.07 -10.85 3.39
N MET A 50 -14.05 -10.01 3.60
CA MET A 50 -13.04 -9.72 2.57
C MET A 50 -12.13 -10.94 2.35
N LYS A 51 -11.77 -11.68 3.41
CA LYS A 51 -11.01 -12.93 3.28
C LYS A 51 -11.75 -13.97 2.45
N GLN A 52 -13.06 -14.14 2.67
CA GLN A 52 -13.88 -15.09 1.91
C GLN A 52 -13.93 -14.72 0.41
N ILE A 53 -14.12 -13.43 0.10
CA ILE A 53 -14.16 -12.97 -1.29
C ILE A 53 -12.79 -13.16 -1.96
N LEU A 54 -11.70 -12.74 -1.31
CA LEU A 54 -10.35 -12.84 -1.87
C LEU A 54 -9.85 -14.28 -2.02
N GLY A 55 -10.18 -15.16 -1.08
CA GLY A 55 -9.67 -16.54 -1.06
C GLY A 55 -10.33 -17.45 -2.10
N THR A 56 -11.66 -17.42 -2.16
CA THR A 56 -12.41 -18.34 -3.03
C THR A 56 -13.53 -17.65 -3.81
N GLY A 57 -14.16 -16.62 -3.25
CA GLY A 57 -15.34 -15.99 -3.86
C GLY A 57 -15.07 -15.36 -5.24
N ALA A 58 -13.91 -14.72 -5.42
CA ALA A 58 -13.56 -14.08 -6.68
C ALA A 58 -13.43 -15.05 -7.86
N GLN A 59 -13.13 -16.32 -7.60
CA GLN A 59 -12.95 -17.34 -8.65
C GLN A 59 -14.28 -17.80 -9.26
N THR A 60 -15.39 -17.60 -8.54
CA THR A 60 -16.73 -18.00 -8.97
C THR A 60 -17.56 -16.83 -9.50
N MET A 61 -17.00 -15.61 -9.51
CA MET A 61 -17.70 -14.41 -9.97
C MET A 61 -17.85 -14.39 -11.48
N SER A 62 -18.96 -13.83 -11.95
CA SER A 62 -19.08 -13.35 -13.32
C SER A 62 -18.09 -12.23 -13.61
N ALA A 63 -17.81 -11.96 -14.89
CA ALA A 63 -16.91 -10.88 -15.28
C ALA A 63 -17.34 -9.50 -14.73
N LEU A 64 -18.65 -9.25 -14.66
CA LEU A 64 -19.20 -8.01 -14.12
C LEU A 64 -18.95 -7.89 -12.61
N GLU A 65 -19.24 -8.96 -11.85
CA GLU A 65 -19.01 -8.98 -10.41
C GLU A 65 -17.52 -8.83 -10.08
N PHE A 66 -16.67 -9.50 -10.85
CA PHE A 66 -15.22 -9.43 -10.66
C PHE A 66 -14.68 -8.02 -10.88
N ILE A 67 -15.09 -7.33 -11.96
CA ILE A 67 -14.60 -5.96 -12.21
C ILE A 67 -15.15 -4.96 -11.19
N THR A 68 -16.40 -5.14 -10.73
CA THR A 68 -16.97 -4.35 -9.63
C THR A 68 -16.19 -4.58 -8.34
N PHE A 69 -15.89 -5.84 -8.00
CA PHE A 69 -15.09 -6.18 -6.83
C PHE A 69 -13.68 -5.60 -6.94
N HIS A 70 -13.00 -5.76 -8.08
CA HIS A 70 -11.67 -5.20 -8.33
C HIS A 70 -11.63 -3.69 -8.06
N SER A 71 -12.60 -2.94 -8.56
CA SER A 71 -12.72 -1.50 -8.30
C SER A 71 -12.96 -1.20 -6.81
N SER A 72 -13.86 -1.95 -6.17
CA SER A 72 -14.15 -1.78 -4.73
C SER A 72 -12.93 -2.08 -3.85
N TYR A 73 -12.13 -3.10 -4.22
CA TYR A 73 -10.90 -3.45 -3.53
C TYR A 73 -9.85 -2.35 -3.71
N GLY A 74 -9.68 -1.82 -4.93
CA GLY A 74 -8.82 -0.65 -5.17
C GLY A 74 -9.20 0.56 -4.31
N LYS A 75 -10.51 0.84 -4.16
CA LYS A 75 -11.00 1.89 -3.26
C LYS A 75 -10.62 1.61 -1.80
N PHE A 76 -10.82 0.38 -1.33
CA PHE A 76 -10.41 -0.03 0.01
C PHE A 76 -8.91 0.19 0.24
N LEU A 77 -8.05 -0.16 -0.73
CA LEU A 77 -6.60 0.07 -0.63
C LEU A 77 -6.29 1.57 -0.48
N GLY A 78 -6.91 2.43 -1.29
CA GLY A 78 -6.75 3.89 -1.20
C GLY A 78 -7.20 4.46 0.15
N GLU A 79 -8.30 3.95 0.71
CA GLU A 79 -8.76 4.33 2.05
C GLU A 79 -7.76 3.94 3.13
N ARG A 80 -7.18 2.74 3.08
CA ARG A 80 -6.14 2.31 4.04
C ARG A 80 -4.86 3.16 3.91
N VAL A 81 -4.48 3.58 2.70
CA VAL A 81 -3.36 4.51 2.50
C VAL A 81 -3.67 5.87 3.11
N ASN A 82 -4.86 6.43 2.88
CA ASN A 82 -5.25 7.70 3.48
C ASN A 82 -5.24 7.64 5.01
N GLU A 83 -5.72 6.54 5.59
CA GLU A 83 -5.66 6.27 7.02
C GLU A 83 -4.22 6.17 7.53
N PHE A 84 -3.36 5.41 6.82
CA PHE A 84 -1.94 5.28 7.12
C PHE A 84 -1.23 6.66 7.11
N MET A 85 -1.61 7.56 6.21
CA MET A 85 -1.03 8.88 6.12
C MET A 85 -1.43 9.82 7.29
N GLN A 86 -2.48 9.48 8.04
CA GLN A 86 -2.85 10.19 9.27
C GLN A 86 -2.11 9.67 10.51
N GLU A 87 -1.39 8.55 10.41
CA GLU A 87 -0.63 8.00 11.53
C GLU A 87 0.46 8.99 11.98
N PRO A 88 0.65 9.23 13.29
CA PRO A 88 1.62 10.21 13.77
C PRO A 88 3.04 10.01 13.22
N ARG A 89 3.46 8.74 13.07
CA ARG A 89 4.77 8.37 12.52
C ARG A 89 4.93 8.75 11.05
N TYR A 90 3.87 8.68 10.24
CA TYR A 90 3.90 9.14 8.86
C TYR A 90 3.76 10.66 8.79
N TYR A 91 2.82 11.23 9.56
CA TYR A 91 2.51 12.66 9.54
C TYR A 91 3.73 13.53 9.89
N SER A 92 4.63 13.03 10.73
CA SER A 92 5.89 13.70 11.08
C SER A 92 6.99 13.63 10.02
N LEU A 93 6.82 12.85 8.94
CA LEU A 93 7.86 12.68 7.93
C LEU A 93 8.07 13.95 7.09
N PRO A 94 9.33 14.27 6.71
CA PRO A 94 9.59 15.37 5.80
C PRO A 94 8.92 15.10 4.45
N ARG A 95 7.96 15.94 4.06
CA ARG A 95 7.28 15.80 2.77
C ARG A 95 8.19 16.27 1.64
N THR A 96 8.93 15.34 1.05
CA THR A 96 9.63 15.59 -0.22
C THR A 96 8.65 15.42 -1.37
N TYR A 97 8.18 16.56 -1.89
CA TYR A 97 7.37 16.73 -3.12
C TYR A 97 5.89 16.35 -3.01
N TYR A 98 5.03 17.38 -2.93
CA TYR A 98 3.72 17.33 -3.58
C TYR A 98 3.95 17.65 -5.07
N LEU A 99 3.64 16.70 -5.96
CA LEU A 99 3.13 17.12 -7.26
C LEU A 99 1.67 17.57 -7.01
N PRO A 100 1.27 18.75 -7.50
CA PRO A 100 -0.08 19.27 -7.34
C PRO A 100 -1.14 18.33 -7.94
#